data_AF-A0A3D4BP98-F1
#
_entry.id   AF-A0A3D4BP98-F1
#
_cell.length_a   1.000
_cell.length_b   1.000
_cell.length_c   1.000
_cell.angle_alpha   90.00
_cell.angle_beta   90.00
_cell.angle_gamma   90.00
#
_symmetry.space_group_name_H-M   'P 1'
#
loop_
_entity.id
_entity.type
_entity.pdbx_description
1 polymer ?
#
loop_
_entity_poly.entity_id
_entity_poly.type
_entity_poly.pdbx_seq_one_letter_code
_entity_poly.pdbx_strand_id
1 'polypeptide(L)'
;KMKDKKFNVFYSDRYLKTPFGCLLMLQFLNRLQTKLGFQIDSFTFSGQDFYNERTPQKLFHEFKDRESRDSYLKSFSYELDASNVNVVSNSIPHYRYFEFSNDEIKIVIRPDAGVEHGWKLKDNNLKVEDINKLDTDFEIIKMNNHPILYTISIENI
;
A
#
# COMPACT_ATOMS: atom_id res chain seq x y z
N LYS A 1 -9.86 2.53 -19.49
CA LYS A 1 -10.60 1.35 -18.95
C LYS A 1 -11.12 1.55 -17.54
N MET A 2 -10.44 2.33 -16.67
CA MET A 2 -10.88 2.59 -15.29
C MET A 2 -11.69 3.87 -15.10
N LYS A 3 -11.52 4.87 -15.99
CA LYS A 3 -12.13 6.20 -15.85
C LYS A 3 -13.64 6.13 -15.62
N ASP A 4 -14.12 6.93 -14.67
CA ASP A 4 -15.51 7.11 -14.26
C ASP A 4 -16.16 5.81 -13.72
N LYS A 5 -15.35 4.83 -13.33
CA LYS A 5 -15.82 3.57 -12.74
C LYS A 5 -15.43 3.47 -11.27
N LYS A 6 -16.15 2.59 -10.56
CA LYS A 6 -15.86 2.17 -9.20
C LYS A 6 -15.19 0.80 -9.19
N PHE A 7 -14.25 0.61 -8.26
CA PHE A 7 -13.51 -0.64 -8.10
C PHE A 7 -13.45 -1.08 -6.65
N ASN A 8 -13.61 -2.38 -6.44
CA ASN A 8 -13.13 -3.06 -5.25
C ASN A 8 -11.62 -3.25 -5.39
N VAL A 9 -10.86 -2.74 -4.43
CA VAL A 9 -9.41 -2.77 -4.43
C VAL A 9 -8.93 -3.74 -3.38
N PHE A 10 -8.07 -4.66 -3.78
CA PHE A 10 -7.40 -5.59 -2.89
C PHE A 10 -5.88 -5.45 -3.02
N TYR A 11 -5.16 -5.38 -1.91
CA TYR A 11 -3.71 -5.49 -1.90
C TYR A 11 -3.27 -6.61 -0.96
N SER A 12 -2.46 -7.53 -1.47
CA SER A 12 -1.79 -8.54 -0.65
C SER A 12 -0.29 -8.32 -0.66
N ASP A 13 0.33 -8.33 0.53
CA ASP A 13 1.78 -8.31 0.67
C ASP A 13 2.23 -8.89 2.02
N ARG A 14 2.93 -10.02 1.93
CA ARG A 14 3.49 -10.72 3.10
C ARG A 14 4.56 -9.90 3.85
N TYR A 15 5.22 -8.98 3.15
CA TYR A 15 6.43 -8.31 3.63
C TYR A 15 6.22 -6.83 3.95
N LEU A 16 5.01 -6.31 3.79
CA LEU A 16 4.70 -4.93 4.16
C LEU A 16 4.64 -4.81 5.68
N LYS A 17 5.76 -4.39 6.26
CA LYS A 17 5.97 -4.30 7.71
C LYS A 17 6.47 -2.94 8.18
N THR A 18 6.70 -1.98 7.29
CA THR A 18 7.18 -0.64 7.66
C THR A 18 6.05 0.39 7.50
N PRO A 19 6.02 1.44 8.34
CA PRO A 19 5.16 2.60 8.12
C PRO A 19 5.37 3.24 6.75
N PHE A 20 6.62 3.33 6.29
CA PHE A 20 7.00 3.86 4.99
C PHE A 20 6.35 3.09 3.84
N GLY A 21 6.46 1.76 3.84
CA GLY A 21 5.83 0.91 2.81
C GLY A 21 4.31 1.03 2.83
N CYS A 22 3.68 1.02 4.01
CA CYS A 22 2.24 1.24 4.15
C CYS A 22 1.80 2.59 3.57
N LEU A 23 2.56 3.64 3.83
CA LEU A 23 2.26 4.98 3.33
C LEU A 23 2.42 5.06 1.81
N LEU A 24 3.51 4.51 1.25
CA LEU A 24 3.70 4.43 -0.20
C LEU A 24 2.57 3.67 -0.90
N MET A 25 2.09 2.57 -0.31
CA MET A 25 0.96 1.80 -0.83
C MET A 25 -0.31 2.65 -0.92
N LEU A 26 -0.68 3.32 0.18
CA LEU A 26 -1.89 4.13 0.24
C LEU A 26 -1.78 5.37 -0.66
N GLN A 27 -0.63 6.03 -0.69
CA GLN A 27 -0.37 7.16 -1.57
C GLN A 27 -0.39 6.76 -3.04
N PHE A 28 0.11 5.57 -3.37
CA PHE A 28 0.00 5.01 -4.72
C PHE A 28 -1.46 4.86 -5.12
N LEU A 29 -2.30 4.25 -4.28
CA LEU A 29 -3.74 4.11 -4.53
C LEU A 29 -4.41 5.49 -4.71
N ASN A 30 -4.16 6.42 -3.78
CA ASN A 30 -4.73 7.76 -3.81
C ASN A 30 -4.32 8.54 -5.08
N ARG A 31 -3.06 8.46 -5.48
CA ARG A 31 -2.59 9.13 -6.70
C ARG A 31 -3.11 8.43 -7.96
N LEU A 32 -3.24 7.10 -7.94
CA LEU A 32 -3.74 6.32 -9.07
C LEU A 32 -5.21 6.63 -9.36
N GLN A 33 -6.06 6.74 -8.32
CA GLN A 33 -7.47 7.15 -8.49
C GLN A 33 -7.59 8.52 -9.17
N THR A 34 -6.81 9.51 -8.72
CA THR A 34 -6.83 10.85 -9.33
C THR A 34 -6.29 10.85 -10.75
N LYS A 35 -5.19 10.13 -11.00
CA LYS A 35 -4.54 10.11 -12.33
C LYS A 35 -5.33 9.36 -13.38
N LEU A 36 -6.03 8.30 -13.00
CA LEU A 36 -6.81 7.45 -13.92
C LEU A 36 -8.32 7.76 -13.89
N GLY A 37 -8.76 8.62 -12.96
CA GLY A 37 -10.13 9.10 -12.84
C GLY A 37 -11.13 8.03 -12.44
N PHE A 38 -10.77 7.11 -11.54
CA PHE A 38 -11.69 6.11 -11.00
C PHE A 38 -11.93 6.36 -9.51
N GLN A 39 -12.89 5.65 -8.93
CA GLN A 39 -13.21 5.69 -7.50
C GLN A 39 -12.95 4.34 -6.86
N ILE A 40 -12.44 4.36 -5.62
CA ILE A 40 -12.31 3.16 -4.79
C ILE A 40 -13.64 2.96 -4.07
N ASP A 41 -14.34 1.86 -4.35
CA ASP A 41 -15.59 1.54 -3.65
C ASP A 41 -15.31 0.88 -2.30
N SER A 42 -14.42 -0.11 -2.30
CA SER A 42 -13.90 -0.74 -1.09
C SER A 42 -12.41 -1.00 -1.22
N PHE A 43 -11.71 -1.01 -0.09
CA PHE A 43 -10.30 -1.37 -0.01
C PHE A 43 -10.08 -2.48 1.01
N THR A 44 -9.40 -3.56 0.61
CA THR A 44 -8.97 -4.62 1.51
C THR A 44 -7.46 -4.77 1.45
N PHE A 45 -6.80 -4.64 2.59
CA PHE A 45 -5.42 -5.06 2.77
C PHE A 45 -5.36 -6.47 3.36
N SER A 46 -4.49 -7.32 2.80
CA SER A 46 -4.18 -8.65 3.30
C SER A 46 -2.69 -8.80 3.57
N GLY A 47 -2.31 -8.82 4.85
CA GLY A 47 -0.93 -8.91 5.31
C GLY A 47 -0.63 -10.21 6.07
N GLN A 48 0.66 -10.47 6.23
CA GLN A 48 1.15 -11.53 7.11
C GLN A 48 0.98 -11.14 8.57
N ASP A 49 0.67 -12.12 9.44
CA ASP A 49 0.81 -11.99 10.89
C ASP A 49 2.29 -12.08 11.30
N PHE A 50 2.74 -11.18 12.16
CA PHE A 50 4.12 -11.09 12.62
C PHE A 50 4.23 -10.39 13.99
N TYR A 51 5.36 -10.65 14.64
CA TYR A 51 5.80 -9.97 15.85
C TYR A 51 7.33 -9.75 15.79
N ASN A 52 7.75 -8.59 16.28
CA ASN A 52 9.12 -8.10 16.41
C ASN A 52 9.28 -7.55 17.84
N GLU A 53 10.47 -7.64 18.42
CA GLU A 53 10.69 -7.16 19.80
C GLU A 53 10.80 -5.63 19.90
N ARG A 54 11.14 -4.95 18.79
CA ARG A 54 11.45 -3.52 18.78
C ARG A 54 10.24 -2.69 18.38
N THR A 55 10.02 -1.59 19.10
CA THR A 55 9.04 -0.57 18.71
C THR A 55 9.65 0.36 17.66
N PRO A 56 8.96 0.65 16.54
CA PRO A 56 9.46 1.60 15.54
C PRO A 56 9.52 3.01 16.13
N GLN A 57 10.58 3.74 15.79
CA GLN A 57 10.70 5.18 16.07
C GLN A 57 10.73 6.00 14.78
N LYS A 58 11.31 5.42 13.73
CA LYS A 58 11.49 6.04 12.42
C LYS A 58 10.55 5.42 11.40
N LEU A 59 10.22 6.17 10.36
CA LEU A 59 9.24 5.77 9.35
C LEU A 59 9.65 4.49 8.60
N PHE A 60 10.95 4.22 8.46
CA PHE A 60 11.48 3.00 7.81
C PHE A 60 11.74 1.83 8.77
N HIS A 61 11.51 1.99 10.07
CA HIS A 61 11.60 0.86 11.00
C HIS A 61 10.40 -0.07 10.82
N GLU A 62 10.60 -1.37 10.95
CA GLU A 62 9.47 -2.29 11.00
C GLU A 62 8.58 -2.01 12.22
N PHE A 63 7.28 -2.19 12.05
CA PHE A 63 6.34 -2.24 13.15
C PHE A 63 6.72 -3.32 14.16
N LYS A 64 6.28 -3.13 15.40
CA LYS A 64 6.43 -4.14 16.45
C LYS A 64 5.63 -5.38 16.11
N ASP A 65 4.42 -5.23 15.60
CA ASP A 65 3.52 -6.35 15.35
C ASP A 65 2.49 -6.00 14.27
N ARG A 66 1.71 -7.00 13.86
CA ARG A 66 0.60 -6.81 12.92
C ARG A 66 -0.42 -5.80 13.44
N GLU A 67 -0.67 -5.71 14.74
CA GLU A 67 -1.72 -4.85 15.30
C GLU A 67 -1.36 -3.38 15.14
N SER A 68 -0.08 -3.05 15.35
CA SER A 68 0.48 -1.72 15.11
C SER A 68 0.41 -1.34 13.63
N ARG A 69 0.78 -2.26 12.72
CA ARG A 69 0.65 -2.04 11.26
C ARG A 69 -0.81 -1.81 10.87
N ASP A 70 -1.70 -2.68 11.33
CA ASP A 70 -3.09 -2.68 10.91
C ASP A 70 -3.81 -1.42 11.41
N SER A 71 -3.48 -0.98 12.62
CA SER A 71 -3.97 0.29 13.17
C SER A 71 -3.46 1.49 12.37
N TYR A 72 -2.18 1.48 11.99
CA TYR A 72 -1.59 2.51 11.13
C TYR A 72 -2.25 2.57 9.75
N LEU A 73 -2.51 1.43 9.11
CA LEU A 73 -3.22 1.40 7.83
C LEU A 73 -4.63 1.99 7.96
N LYS A 74 -5.37 1.62 9.01
CA LYS A 74 -6.72 2.15 9.27
C LYS A 74 -6.72 3.65 9.53
N SER A 75 -5.66 4.19 10.13
CA SER A 75 -5.55 5.62 10.45
C SER A 75 -5.28 6.53 9.25
N PHE A 76 -5.04 5.99 8.07
CA PHE A 76 -4.91 6.76 6.82
C PHE A 76 -5.89 6.31 5.75
N SER A 77 -6.43 5.09 5.86
CA SER A 77 -7.26 4.52 4.81
C SER A 77 -8.59 5.24 4.62
N TYR A 78 -9.11 5.93 5.64
CA TYR A 78 -10.30 6.77 5.49
C TYR A 78 -10.07 7.95 4.52
N GLU A 79 -8.81 8.35 4.28
CA GLU A 79 -8.45 9.38 3.31
C GLU A 79 -8.48 8.87 1.86
N LEU A 80 -8.76 7.58 1.63
CA LEU A 80 -8.96 7.03 0.28
C LEU A 80 -10.36 7.29 -0.30
N ASP A 81 -11.28 7.88 0.48
CA ASP A 81 -12.69 8.08 0.08
C ASP A 81 -13.40 6.76 -0.30
N ALA A 82 -13.00 5.66 0.34
CA ALA A 82 -13.60 4.34 0.15
C ALA A 82 -14.79 4.13 1.10
N SER A 83 -15.86 3.51 0.61
CA SER A 83 -17.06 3.20 1.41
C SER A 83 -16.76 2.22 2.54
N ASN A 84 -15.78 1.33 2.35
CA ASN A 84 -15.35 0.35 3.33
C ASN A 84 -13.85 0.09 3.24
N VAL A 85 -13.18 0.02 4.39
CA VAL A 85 -11.80 -0.42 4.50
C VAL A 85 -11.68 -1.61 5.44
N ASN A 86 -11.11 -2.69 4.92
CA ASN A 86 -10.79 -3.88 5.70
C ASN A 86 -9.28 -4.12 5.73
N VAL A 87 -8.78 -4.52 6.89
CA VAL A 87 -7.37 -4.86 7.09
C VAL A 87 -7.35 -6.22 7.77
N VAL A 88 -6.85 -7.21 7.04
CA VAL A 88 -6.85 -8.62 7.44
C VAL A 88 -5.42 -9.13 7.51
N SER A 89 -5.10 -9.79 8.62
CA SER A 89 -3.76 -10.27 8.91
C SER A 89 -3.81 -11.74 9.27
N ASN A 90 -3.31 -12.59 8.37
CA ASN A 90 -3.31 -14.05 8.51
C ASN A 90 -2.00 -14.62 7.94
N SER A 91 -1.81 -15.94 8.03
CA SER A 91 -0.79 -16.59 7.20
C SER A 91 -1.20 -16.49 5.73
N ILE A 92 -0.37 -15.85 4.90
CA ILE A 92 -0.67 -15.62 3.49
C ILE A 92 0.50 -16.05 2.58
N PRO A 93 0.22 -16.41 1.30
CA PRO A 93 1.27 -16.67 0.32
C PRO A 93 2.19 -15.48 0.07
N HIS A 94 3.29 -15.69 -0.65
CA HIS A 94 4.27 -14.65 -0.99
C HIS A 94 3.81 -13.64 -2.06
N TYR A 95 2.53 -13.65 -2.43
CA TYR A 95 2.06 -12.81 -3.52
C TYR A 95 2.04 -11.34 -3.10
N ARG A 96 2.60 -10.50 -3.96
CA ARG A 96 2.54 -9.05 -3.87
C ARG A 96 1.78 -8.50 -5.06
N TYR A 97 0.58 -8.01 -4.84
CA TYR A 97 -0.24 -7.50 -5.94
C TYR A 97 -1.36 -6.60 -5.48
N PHE A 98 -1.65 -5.62 -6.31
CA PHE A 98 -2.93 -4.91 -6.32
C PHE A 98 -3.88 -5.62 -7.27
N GLU A 99 -5.13 -5.75 -6.88
CA GLU A 99 -6.23 -6.15 -7.74
C GLU A 99 -7.29 -5.06 -7.68
N PHE A 100 -7.74 -4.62 -8.85
CA PHE A 100 -8.87 -3.70 -9.03
C PHE A 100 -9.93 -4.47 -9.81
N SER A 101 -11.07 -4.72 -9.20
CA SER A 101 -12.15 -5.48 -9.83
C SER A 101 -13.51 -4.79 -9.68
N ASN A 102 -14.35 -4.97 -10.69
CA ASN A 102 -15.78 -4.69 -10.67
C ASN A 102 -16.48 -5.72 -11.56
N ASP A 103 -17.77 -5.52 -11.85
CA ASP A 103 -18.58 -6.49 -12.60
C ASP A 103 -18.18 -6.65 -14.08
N GLU A 104 -17.28 -5.80 -14.60
CA GLU A 104 -16.89 -5.78 -16.02
C GLU A 104 -15.42 -6.14 -16.26
N ILE A 105 -14.54 -5.79 -15.32
CA ILE A 105 -13.10 -5.87 -15.54
C ILE A 105 -12.34 -6.15 -14.26
N LYS A 106 -11.30 -6.96 -14.39
CA LYS A 106 -10.28 -7.22 -13.39
C LYS A 106 -8.92 -6.73 -13.89
N ILE A 107 -8.23 -5.95 -13.07
CA ILE A 107 -6.88 -5.45 -13.35
C ILE A 107 -5.98 -5.86 -12.19
N VAL A 108 -4.86 -6.53 -12.48
CA VAL A 108 -3.89 -6.95 -11.47
C VAL A 108 -2.55 -6.30 -11.74
N ILE A 109 -2.00 -5.58 -10.76
CA ILE A 109 -0.66 -4.98 -10.81
C ILE A 109 0.23 -5.72 -9.82
N ARG A 110 1.30 -6.35 -10.31
CA ARG A 110 2.26 -7.11 -9.49
C ARG A 110 3.61 -6.38 -9.45
N PRO A 111 3.92 -5.60 -8.40
CA PRO A 111 5.26 -5.10 -8.18
C PRO A 111 6.18 -6.26 -7.79
N ASP A 112 7.26 -6.48 -8.52
CA ASP A 112 8.11 -7.69 -8.39
C ASP A 112 8.62 -7.91 -6.96
N ALA A 113 9.04 -6.82 -6.30
CA ALA A 113 9.59 -6.85 -4.96
C ALA A 113 8.74 -6.11 -3.90
N GLY A 114 7.52 -5.72 -4.26
CA GLY A 114 6.62 -4.92 -3.41
C GLY A 114 6.75 -3.42 -3.64
N VAL A 115 5.78 -2.66 -3.12
CA VAL A 115 5.65 -1.22 -3.39
C VAL A 115 6.80 -0.37 -2.81
N GLU A 116 7.37 -0.79 -1.69
CA GLU A 116 8.48 -0.10 -1.03
C GLU A 116 9.83 -0.35 -1.72
N HIS A 117 9.98 -1.47 -2.42
CA HIS A 117 11.28 -1.93 -2.87
C HIS A 117 11.92 -1.00 -3.90
N GLY A 118 13.20 -0.71 -3.69
CA GLY A 118 13.98 0.20 -4.54
C GLY A 118 13.89 1.67 -4.12
N TRP A 119 13.07 1.99 -3.11
CA TRP A 119 12.93 3.33 -2.56
C TRP A 119 13.54 3.42 -1.15
N LYS A 120 14.08 4.59 -0.82
CA LYS A 120 14.41 4.96 0.56
C LYS A 120 14.03 6.42 0.80
N LEU A 121 13.81 6.76 2.06
CA LEU A 121 13.65 8.15 2.47
C LEU A 121 14.97 8.90 2.24
N LYS A 122 14.86 10.15 1.79
CA LYS A 122 16.01 11.06 1.75
C LYS A 122 16.40 11.49 3.16
N ASP A 123 15.40 11.80 4.00
CA ASP A 123 15.59 12.09 5.41
C ASP A 123 15.25 10.86 6.29
N ASN A 124 16.30 10.25 6.83
CA ASN A 124 16.19 9.10 7.73
C ASN A 124 15.88 9.50 9.19
N ASN A 125 15.56 10.76 9.48
CA ASN A 125 15.11 11.18 10.81
C ASN A 125 13.60 11.34 10.91
N LEU A 126 12.88 11.27 9.78
CA LEU A 126 11.43 11.24 9.76
C LEU A 126 10.90 10.11 10.66
N LYS A 127 10.08 10.51 11.62
CA LYS A 127 9.41 9.63 12.55
C LYS A 127 8.01 9.32 12.07
N VAL A 128 7.43 8.27 12.65
CA VAL A 128 6.04 7.89 12.38
C VAL A 128 5.08 9.00 12.81
N GLU A 129 5.38 9.67 13.93
CA GLU A 129 4.57 10.77 14.48
C GLU A 129 4.58 12.05 13.63
N ASP A 130 5.56 12.21 12.75
CA ASP A 130 5.64 13.37 11.85
C ASP A 130 4.63 13.27 10.70
N ILE A 131 4.04 12.08 10.47
CA ILE A 131 3.05 11.83 9.42
C ILE A 131 1.65 11.83 10.05
N ASN A 132 0.85 12.84 9.71
CA ASN A 132 -0.50 13.00 10.25
C ASN A 132 -1.61 12.97 9.18
N LYS A 133 -1.25 12.96 7.90
CA LYS A 133 -2.15 12.84 6.75
C LYS A 133 -1.56 12.01 5.63
N LEU A 134 -2.42 11.39 4.82
CA LEU A 134 -2.01 10.59 3.68
C LEU A 134 -1.30 11.43 2.59
N ASP A 135 -1.69 12.69 2.43
CA ASP A 135 -1.10 13.62 1.46
C ASP A 135 0.21 14.26 1.91
N THR A 136 0.74 13.88 3.09
CA THR A 136 2.04 14.38 3.57
C THR A 136 3.14 14.07 2.56
N ASP A 137 3.75 15.11 2.01
CA ASP A 137 4.88 14.98 1.09
C ASP A 137 6.19 14.76 1.86
N PHE A 138 6.97 13.79 1.39
CA PHE A 138 8.35 13.54 1.84
C PHE A 138 9.20 13.13 0.65
N GLU A 139 10.47 13.48 0.69
CA GLU A 139 11.39 13.13 -0.40
C GLU A 139 11.81 11.66 -0.31
N ILE A 140 11.59 10.92 -1.41
CA ILE A 140 12.12 9.58 -1.63
C ILE A 140 13.21 9.62 -2.69
N ILE A 141 14.21 8.75 -2.53
CA ILE A 141 15.28 8.57 -3.49
C ILE A 141 15.37 7.09 -3.87
N LYS A 142 15.73 6.84 -5.12
CA LYS A 142 15.95 5.49 -5.62
C LYS A 142 17.24 4.93 -5.00
N MET A 143 17.19 3.71 -4.47
CA MET A 143 18.33 3.12 -3.76
C MET A 143 19.49 2.74 -4.69
N ASN A 144 19.18 2.40 -5.94
CA ASN A 144 20.14 1.95 -6.95
C ASN A 144 19.62 2.26 -8.36
N ASN A 145 20.41 1.89 -9.38
CA ASN A 145 20.05 2.14 -10.78
C ASN A 145 19.18 1.03 -11.40
N HIS A 146 18.79 -0.01 -10.65
CA HIS A 146 17.96 -1.09 -11.19
C HIS A 146 16.55 -0.59 -11.54
N PRO A 147 15.93 -1.03 -12.63
CA PRO A 147 14.57 -0.64 -12.98
C PRO A 147 13.58 -1.09 -11.89
N ILE A 148 12.50 -0.32 -11.72
CA ILE A 148 11.35 -0.76 -10.93
C ILE A 148 10.51 -1.65 -11.84
N LEU A 149 10.42 -2.93 -11.50
CA LEU A 149 9.74 -3.94 -12.32
C LEU A 149 8.32 -4.18 -11.81
N TYR A 150 7.37 -4.23 -12.74
CA TYR A 150 5.99 -4.56 -12.45
C TYR A 150 5.33 -5.24 -13.66
N THR A 151 4.33 -6.07 -13.39
CA THR A 151 3.49 -6.69 -14.41
C THR A 151 2.05 -6.22 -14.25
N ILE A 152 1.36 -6.01 -15.37
CA ILE A 152 -0.07 -5.68 -15.39
C ILE A 152 -0.82 -6.76 -16.17
N SER A 153 -1.83 -7.36 -15.56
CA SER A 153 -2.85 -8.18 -16.24
C SER A 153 -4.16 -7.39 -16.32
N ILE A 154 -4.86 -7.52 -17.44
CA ILE A 154 -6.18 -6.91 -17.65
C ILE A 154 -7.09 -7.96 -18.26
N GLU A 155 -8.15 -8.31 -17.54
CA GLU A 155 -9.11 -9.36 -17.88
C GLU A 155 -10.51 -8.74 -17.90
N ASN A 156 -11.25 -8.95 -18.98
CA ASN A 156 -12.68 -8.63 -18.99
C ASN A 156 -13.44 -9.80 -18.35
N ILE A 157 -14.51 -9.49 -17.61
CA ILE A 157 -15.38 -10.48 -16.95
C ILE A 157 -16.62 -10.73 -17.80
#